data_AF-A0A952USW1-F1
#
_entry.id   AF-A0A952USW1-F1
#
_cell.length_a   1.000
_cell.length_b   1.000
_cell.length_c   1.000
_cell.angle_alpha   90.00
_cell.angle_beta   90.00
_cell.angle_gamma   90.00
#
_symmetry.space_group_name_H-M   'P 1'
#
loop_
_entity.id
_entity.type
_entity.pdbx_description
1 polymer ?
#
loop_
_entity_poly.entity_id
_entity_poly.type
_entity_poly.pdbx_seq_one_letter_code
_entity_poly.pdbx_strand_id
1 'polypeptide(L)'
;MTADPPPGPGRIPASGSHPAVQLPEKPLLASDALREDLAPVEPAGREVRLWTLLVATLLVALGIAFRFGVGHPVLRVEASTLSFCAAAATLGAAALPFGYLARGLLMLALGVGLMALGFQGLGPLHGMAIDGGFLRDLTRLLALTTLPSALLFRAFYRAYAPARWLLAVALVLALPFVVSEGLLAIDASAVVWSRVAAVVNALVILCSLFGFTSSATSGGGSWWAALVLLLIPCGIATRELTPLAGADDGYFTYVATAVGVQCASVLAALGLFQVGAARLAPHARDTSLPSRPSPRPPSPAS
;
A
#
# COMPACT_ATOMS: atom_id res chain seq x y z
N MET A 1 -43.78 -48.34 51.77
CA MET A 1 -42.48 -48.00 51.17
C MET A 1 -42.51 -48.44 49.72
N THR A 2 -42.93 -47.52 48.85
CA THR A 2 -43.12 -47.70 47.41
C THR A 2 -41.81 -47.40 46.70
N ALA A 3 -41.28 -48.38 45.97
CA ALA A 3 -40.04 -48.25 45.20
C ALA A 3 -40.30 -47.46 43.91
N ASP A 4 -39.46 -46.45 43.65
CA ASP A 4 -39.47 -45.70 42.41
C ASP A 4 -39.01 -46.58 41.23
N PRO A 5 -39.61 -46.41 40.03
CA PRO A 5 -39.18 -47.10 38.82
C PRO A 5 -37.87 -46.50 38.28
N PRO A 6 -37.07 -47.30 37.55
CA PRO A 6 -35.78 -46.85 37.02
C PRO A 6 -35.96 -45.79 35.90
N PRO A 7 -35.01 -44.86 35.76
CA PRO A 7 -35.04 -43.84 34.73
C PRO A 7 -34.91 -44.48 33.34
N GLY A 8 -35.86 -44.17 32.46
CA GLY A 8 -35.84 -44.58 31.07
C GLY A 8 -34.67 -43.96 30.28
N PRO A 9 -34.30 -44.55 29.13
CA PRO A 9 -33.22 -44.05 28.30
C PRO A 9 -33.50 -42.60 27.86
N GLY A 10 -32.59 -41.70 28.23
CA GLY A 10 -32.66 -40.29 27.91
C GLY A 10 -32.77 -40.08 26.40
N ARG A 11 -33.86 -39.44 25.97
CA ARG A 11 -33.98 -38.90 24.62
C ARG A 11 -32.91 -37.82 24.45
N ILE A 12 -31.95 -38.09 23.58
CA ILE A 12 -31.01 -37.07 23.08
C ILE A 12 -31.88 -35.97 22.45
N PRO A 13 -31.78 -34.71 22.91
CA PRO A 13 -32.52 -33.61 22.31
C PRO A 13 -32.14 -33.52 20.83
N ALA A 14 -33.16 -33.47 19.98
CA ALA A 14 -33.01 -33.33 18.54
C ALA A 14 -32.09 -32.14 18.26
N SER A 15 -30.99 -32.43 17.58
CA SER A 15 -29.97 -31.48 17.13
C SER A 15 -30.64 -30.22 16.63
N GLY A 16 -30.42 -29.11 17.35
CA GLY A 16 -30.72 -27.78 16.85
C GLY A 16 -30.08 -27.63 15.47
N SER A 17 -30.79 -26.96 14.58
CA SER A 17 -30.32 -26.53 13.28
C SER A 17 -29.02 -25.75 13.43
N HIS A 18 -27.89 -26.45 13.34
CA HIS A 18 -26.61 -25.79 13.12
C HIS A 18 -26.73 -25.02 11.81
N PRO A 19 -26.34 -23.73 11.76
CA PRO A 19 -26.25 -23.02 10.49
C PRO A 19 -25.39 -23.86 9.56
N ALA A 20 -25.91 -24.16 8.37
CA ALA A 20 -25.23 -24.97 7.38
C ALA A 20 -23.83 -24.37 7.16
N VAL A 21 -22.82 -25.01 7.75
CA VAL A 21 -21.43 -24.74 7.45
C VAL A 21 -21.28 -25.16 6.00
N GLN A 22 -21.28 -24.18 5.09
CA GLN A 22 -20.94 -24.38 3.70
C GLN A 22 -19.52 -24.96 3.66
N LEU A 23 -19.44 -26.28 3.58
CA LEU A 23 -18.18 -26.98 3.34
C LEU A 23 -17.68 -26.54 1.95
N PRO A 24 -16.42 -26.11 1.82
CA PRO A 24 -15.86 -25.71 0.54
C PRO A 24 -16.00 -26.85 -0.47
N GLU A 25 -16.41 -26.49 -1.69
CA GLU A 25 -16.85 -27.39 -2.79
C GLU A 25 -15.76 -28.37 -3.28
N LYS A 26 -14.54 -28.27 -2.76
CA LYS A 26 -13.45 -29.25 -2.89
C LYS A 26 -12.73 -29.41 -1.56
N PRO A 27 -12.44 -30.64 -1.10
CA PRO A 27 -11.54 -30.85 0.03
C PRO A 27 -10.16 -30.30 -0.35
N LEU A 28 -9.79 -29.16 0.24
CA LEU A 28 -8.46 -28.59 0.15
C LEU A 28 -7.48 -29.60 0.76
N LEU A 29 -6.56 -30.12 -0.04
CA LEU A 29 -5.45 -30.90 0.48
C LEU A 29 -4.64 -30.01 1.43
N ALA A 30 -4.11 -30.57 2.52
CA ALA A 30 -3.28 -29.81 3.47
C ALA A 30 -2.09 -29.12 2.78
N SER A 31 -1.60 -29.69 1.68
CA SER A 31 -0.58 -29.07 0.82
C SER A 31 -1.06 -27.81 0.09
N ASP A 32 -2.34 -27.74 -0.28
CA ASP A 32 -2.92 -26.58 -0.97
C ASP A 32 -3.23 -25.45 0.01
N ALA A 33 -3.65 -25.78 1.24
CA ALA A 33 -3.76 -24.78 2.32
C ALA A 33 -2.40 -24.15 2.64
N LEU A 34 -1.34 -24.97 2.77
CA LEU A 34 0.03 -24.48 2.96
C LEU A 34 0.54 -23.64 1.79
N ARG A 35 0.14 -23.96 0.55
CA ARG A 35 0.47 -23.14 -0.63
C ARG A 35 -0.21 -21.79 -0.62
N GLU A 36 -1.50 -21.75 -0.25
CA GLU A 36 -2.24 -20.50 -0.17
C GLU A 36 -1.68 -19.58 0.93
N ASP A 37 -1.25 -20.15 2.06
CA ASP A 37 -0.60 -19.40 3.14
C ASP A 37 0.79 -18.85 2.75
N LEU A 38 1.52 -19.54 1.88
CA LEU A 38 2.88 -19.15 1.46
C LEU A 38 2.91 -18.23 0.23
N ALA A 39 1.92 -18.35 -0.66
CA ALA A 39 1.84 -17.61 -1.91
C ALA A 39 0.37 -17.39 -2.33
N PRO A 40 -0.36 -16.49 -1.64
CA PRO A 40 -1.79 -16.26 -1.88
C PRO A 40 -2.07 -15.75 -3.31
N VAL A 41 -3.24 -16.11 -3.87
CA VAL A 41 -3.68 -15.64 -5.21
C VAL A 41 -3.96 -14.14 -5.15
N GLU A 42 -4.70 -13.75 -4.11
CA GLU A 42 -5.20 -12.39 -3.90
C GLU A 42 -4.76 -11.91 -2.51
N PRO A 43 -3.47 -11.61 -2.32
CA PRO A 43 -2.98 -11.17 -1.02
C PRO A 43 -3.72 -9.92 -0.56
N ALA A 44 -4.20 -9.95 0.69
CA ALA A 44 -4.80 -8.81 1.37
C ALA A 44 -6.00 -8.17 0.64
N GLY A 45 -6.79 -8.94 -0.11
CA GLY A 45 -7.88 -8.40 -0.93
C GLY A 45 -8.89 -7.55 -0.15
N ARG A 46 -9.15 -7.88 1.13
CA ARG A 46 -10.05 -7.11 2.00
C ARG A 46 -9.40 -5.81 2.48
N GLU A 47 -8.15 -5.87 2.91
CA GLU A 47 -7.38 -4.75 3.42
C GLU A 47 -7.16 -3.72 2.32
N VAL A 48 -6.81 -4.15 1.09
CA VAL A 48 -6.69 -3.27 -0.07
C VAL A 48 -7.99 -2.51 -0.29
N ARG A 49 -9.16 -3.17 -0.24
CA ARG A 49 -10.46 -2.49 -0.38
C ARG A 49 -10.70 -1.45 0.72
N LEU A 50 -10.35 -1.77 1.97
CA LEU A 50 -10.47 -0.84 3.09
C LEU A 50 -9.57 0.39 2.89
N TRP A 51 -8.33 0.19 2.46
CA TRP A 51 -7.41 1.29 2.14
C TRP A 51 -7.92 2.12 0.95
N THR A 52 -8.44 1.51 -0.10
CA THR A 52 -9.04 2.24 -1.23
C THR A 52 -10.24 3.07 -0.78
N LEU A 53 -11.08 2.53 0.11
CA LEU A 53 -12.21 3.26 0.69
C LEU A 53 -11.73 4.43 1.55
N LEU A 54 -10.71 4.22 2.39
CA LEU A 54 -10.10 5.30 3.18
C LEU A 54 -9.56 6.42 2.26
N VAL A 55 -8.84 6.06 1.19
CA VAL A 55 -8.35 7.04 0.20
C VAL A 55 -9.51 7.80 -0.44
N ALA A 56 -10.58 7.11 -0.84
CA ALA A 56 -11.76 7.77 -1.40
C ALA A 56 -12.36 8.78 -0.40
N THR A 57 -12.49 8.41 0.88
CA THR A 57 -12.99 9.33 1.92
C THR A 57 -12.10 10.55 2.14
N LEU A 58 -10.77 10.37 2.11
CA LEU A 58 -9.81 11.47 2.22
C LEU A 58 -9.90 12.41 1.01
N LEU A 59 -10.07 11.89 -0.20
CA LEU A 59 -10.27 12.70 -1.40
C LEU A 59 -11.58 13.49 -1.37
N VAL A 60 -12.67 12.91 -0.83
CA VAL A 60 -13.92 13.66 -0.58
C VAL A 60 -13.67 14.78 0.42
N ALA A 61 -13.02 14.49 1.55
CA ALA A 61 -12.71 15.49 2.57
C ALA A 61 -11.85 16.62 2.01
N LEU A 62 -10.88 16.30 1.15
CA LEU A 62 -10.03 17.26 0.46
C LEU A 62 -10.83 18.12 -0.53
N GLY A 63 -11.74 17.51 -1.30
CA GLY A 63 -12.66 18.24 -2.19
C GLY A 63 -13.55 19.22 -1.43
N ILE A 64 -14.05 18.82 -0.25
CA ILE A 64 -14.81 19.68 0.66
C ILE A 64 -13.92 20.81 1.19
N ALA A 65 -12.71 20.52 1.65
CA ALA A 65 -11.78 21.51 2.18
C ALA A 65 -11.45 22.60 1.15
N PHE A 66 -11.17 22.22 -0.11
CA PHE A 66 -10.96 23.19 -1.18
C PHE A 66 -12.18 24.07 -1.43
N ARG A 67 -13.40 23.52 -1.30
CA ARG A 67 -14.66 24.30 -1.42
C ARG A 67 -14.80 25.34 -0.31
N PHE A 68 -14.26 25.07 0.87
CA PHE A 68 -14.27 25.96 2.05
C PHE A 68 -13.04 26.86 2.16
N GLY A 69 -12.23 26.98 1.10
CA GLY A 69 -11.17 27.99 1.05
C GLY A 69 -9.77 27.51 1.45
N VAL A 70 -9.58 26.21 1.66
CA VAL A 70 -8.23 25.63 1.72
C VAL A 70 -7.59 25.69 0.33
N GLY A 71 -6.26 25.86 0.25
CA GLY A 71 -5.51 25.83 -1.00
C GLY A 71 -5.42 27.17 -1.74
N HIS A 72 -4.77 27.16 -2.90
CA HIS A 72 -4.52 28.35 -3.72
C HIS A 72 -5.82 28.96 -4.26
N PRO A 73 -6.07 30.27 -4.08
CA PRO A 73 -7.38 30.92 -4.31
C PRO A 73 -7.92 30.74 -5.73
N VAL A 74 -7.06 30.77 -6.75
CA VAL A 74 -7.45 30.66 -8.16
C VAL A 74 -7.83 29.22 -8.53
N LEU A 75 -7.22 28.21 -7.90
CA LEU A 75 -7.33 26.81 -8.31
C LEU A 75 -8.34 26.01 -7.49
N ARG A 76 -8.97 26.61 -6.47
CA ARG A 76 -9.81 25.88 -5.50
C ARG A 76 -10.97 25.12 -6.13
N VAL A 77 -11.67 25.74 -7.10
CA VAL A 77 -12.84 25.12 -7.74
C VAL A 77 -12.42 23.91 -8.59
N GLU A 78 -11.34 24.05 -9.33
CA GLU A 78 -10.77 22.97 -10.13
C GLU A 78 -10.23 21.84 -9.26
N ALA A 79 -9.43 22.18 -8.24
CA ALA A 79 -8.88 21.22 -7.29
C ALA A 79 -9.97 20.44 -6.55
N SER A 80 -11.05 21.12 -6.14
CA SER A 80 -12.23 20.51 -5.54
C SER A 80 -12.90 19.51 -6.50
N THR A 81 -13.15 19.92 -7.74
CA THR A 81 -13.78 19.08 -8.77
C THR A 81 -12.94 17.84 -9.08
N LEU A 82 -11.64 18.01 -9.30
CA LEU A 82 -10.72 16.90 -9.55
C LEU A 82 -10.62 15.95 -8.36
N SER A 83 -10.67 16.46 -7.12
CA SER A 83 -10.69 15.64 -5.91
C SER A 83 -11.96 14.80 -5.81
N PHE A 84 -13.14 15.38 -6.12
CA PHE A 84 -14.40 14.62 -6.16
C PHE A 84 -14.44 13.59 -7.28
N CYS A 85 -13.93 13.91 -8.47
CA CYS A 85 -13.82 12.95 -9.57
C CYS A 85 -12.91 11.78 -9.20
N ALA A 86 -11.75 12.04 -8.61
CA ALA A 86 -10.85 11.01 -8.13
C ALA A 86 -11.45 10.19 -6.99
N ALA A 87 -12.17 10.81 -6.07
CA ALA A 87 -12.91 10.13 -5.01
C ALA A 87 -13.99 9.19 -5.56
N ALA A 88 -14.77 9.64 -6.55
CA ALA A 88 -15.79 8.82 -7.18
C ALA A 88 -15.18 7.61 -7.91
N ALA A 89 -14.09 7.83 -8.66
CA ALA A 89 -13.38 6.75 -9.36
C ALA A 89 -12.77 5.73 -8.39
N THR A 90 -12.15 6.20 -7.30
CA THR A 90 -11.57 5.32 -6.25
C THR A 90 -12.65 4.56 -5.48
N LEU A 91 -13.78 5.20 -5.16
CA LEU A 91 -14.93 4.54 -4.57
C LEU A 91 -15.49 3.45 -5.50
N GLY A 92 -15.58 3.74 -6.79
CA GLY A 92 -15.95 2.75 -7.81
C GLY A 92 -14.99 1.56 -7.83
N ALA A 93 -13.68 1.80 -7.76
CA ALA A 93 -12.66 0.75 -7.68
C ALA A 93 -12.78 -0.13 -6.42
N ALA A 94 -13.23 0.45 -5.31
CA ALA A 94 -13.46 -0.25 -4.04
C ALA A 94 -14.77 -1.05 -4.02
N ALA A 95 -15.85 -0.48 -4.56
CA ALA A 95 -17.20 -1.05 -4.50
C ALA A 95 -17.46 -2.13 -5.57
N LEU A 96 -16.89 -1.96 -6.77
CA LEU A 96 -17.15 -2.87 -7.88
C LEU A 96 -16.37 -4.19 -7.75
N PRO A 97 -16.97 -5.33 -8.15
CA PRO A 97 -16.35 -6.65 -8.05
C PRO A 97 -15.35 -6.90 -9.18
N PHE A 98 -14.41 -5.97 -9.40
CA PHE A 98 -13.30 -6.17 -10.33
C PHE A 98 -12.39 -7.32 -9.88
N GLY A 99 -11.87 -8.08 -10.85
CA GLY A 99 -10.79 -9.02 -10.61
C GLY A 99 -9.53 -8.31 -10.12
N TYR A 100 -8.67 -9.03 -9.38
CA TYR A 100 -7.51 -8.48 -8.68
C TYR A 100 -6.56 -7.68 -9.59
N LEU A 101 -6.23 -8.20 -10.78
CA LEU A 101 -5.40 -7.49 -11.75
C LEU A 101 -6.05 -6.20 -12.29
N ALA A 102 -7.33 -6.26 -12.64
CA ALA A 102 -8.06 -5.12 -13.19
C ALA A 102 -8.19 -3.99 -12.16
N ARG A 103 -8.46 -4.33 -10.89
CA ARG A 103 -8.46 -3.37 -9.77
C ARG A 103 -7.06 -2.77 -9.59
N GLY A 104 -6.02 -3.59 -9.61
CA GLY A 104 -4.63 -3.14 -9.51
C GLY A 104 -4.25 -2.13 -10.59
N LEU A 105 -4.58 -2.43 -11.85
CA LEU A 105 -4.36 -1.52 -12.98
C LEU A 105 -5.14 -0.21 -12.85
N LEU A 106 -6.41 -0.28 -12.44
CA LEU A 106 -7.24 0.90 -12.22
C LEU A 106 -6.67 1.80 -11.10
N MET A 107 -6.31 1.23 -9.96
CA MET A 107 -5.70 1.98 -8.86
C MET A 107 -4.36 2.59 -9.25
N LEU A 108 -3.52 1.84 -9.98
CA LEU A 108 -2.25 2.34 -10.50
C LEU A 108 -2.47 3.52 -11.46
N ALA A 109 -3.41 3.39 -12.39
CA ALA A 109 -3.75 4.46 -13.34
C ALA A 109 -4.28 5.71 -12.63
N LEU A 110 -5.15 5.56 -11.63
CA LEU A 110 -5.67 6.68 -10.83
C LEU A 110 -4.55 7.38 -10.03
N GLY A 111 -3.70 6.62 -9.35
CA GLY A 111 -2.58 7.16 -8.60
C GLY A 111 -1.58 7.91 -9.49
N VAL A 112 -1.16 7.30 -10.61
CA VAL A 112 -0.25 7.92 -11.59
C VAL A 112 -0.90 9.13 -12.27
N GLY A 113 -2.20 9.06 -12.59
CA GLY A 113 -2.94 10.18 -13.16
C GLY A 113 -2.99 11.39 -12.24
N LEU A 114 -3.25 11.19 -10.94
CA LEU A 114 -3.19 12.27 -9.95
C LEU A 114 -1.78 12.88 -9.82
N MET A 115 -0.75 12.04 -9.86
CA MET A 115 0.65 12.51 -9.84
C MET A 115 0.98 13.36 -11.08
N ALA A 116 0.56 12.91 -12.26
CA ALA A 116 0.76 13.63 -13.51
C ALA A 116 0.05 15.00 -13.51
N LEU A 117 -1.18 15.06 -13.00
CA LEU A 117 -1.90 16.33 -12.79
C LEU A 117 -1.17 17.24 -11.80
N GLY A 118 -0.64 16.68 -10.70
CA GLY A 118 0.17 17.43 -9.73
C GLY A 118 1.42 18.07 -10.33
N PHE A 119 2.12 17.37 -11.23
CA PHE A 119 3.26 17.94 -11.96
C PHE A 119 2.88 19.09 -12.89
N GLN A 120 1.64 19.10 -13.38
CA GLN A 120 1.09 20.20 -14.19
C GLN A 120 0.57 21.35 -13.31
N GLY A 121 0.70 21.26 -11.98
CA GLY A 121 0.17 22.25 -11.05
C GLY A 121 -1.35 22.20 -10.93
N LEU A 122 -1.97 21.07 -11.26
CA LEU A 122 -3.42 20.90 -11.25
C LEU A 122 -3.88 20.01 -10.09
N GLY A 123 -5.13 20.20 -9.69
CA GLY A 123 -5.80 19.29 -8.78
C GLY A 123 -5.30 19.33 -7.33
N PRO A 124 -5.55 18.26 -6.56
CA PRO A 124 -5.19 18.20 -5.14
C PRO A 124 -3.68 18.21 -4.85
N LEU A 125 -2.83 18.05 -5.87
CA LEU A 125 -1.38 17.97 -5.74
C LEU A 125 -0.68 19.25 -6.26
N HIS A 126 -1.42 20.34 -6.48
CA HIS A 126 -0.87 21.55 -7.11
C HIS A 126 0.32 22.14 -6.35
N GLY A 127 0.39 21.98 -5.03
CA GLY A 127 1.48 22.52 -4.22
C GLY A 127 2.85 21.92 -4.54
N MET A 128 2.92 20.79 -5.26
CA MET A 128 4.19 20.27 -5.76
C MET A 128 4.81 21.18 -6.82
N ALA A 129 4.00 21.83 -7.67
CA ALA A 129 4.50 22.68 -8.74
C ALA A 129 5.06 24.01 -8.24
N ILE A 130 4.66 24.46 -7.04
CA ILE A 130 5.05 25.77 -6.47
C ILE A 130 6.56 25.81 -6.18
N ASP A 131 7.13 24.71 -5.71
CA ASP A 131 8.54 24.66 -5.31
C ASP A 131 9.52 24.48 -6.48
N GLY A 132 9.04 24.29 -7.72
CA GLY A 132 9.86 24.19 -8.94
C GLY A 132 10.80 22.97 -9.02
N GLY A 133 10.81 22.11 -8.02
CA GLY A 133 11.73 20.98 -7.87
C GLY A 133 11.30 19.71 -8.61
N PHE A 134 11.07 19.78 -9.93
CA PHE A 134 10.55 18.64 -10.72
C PHE A 134 11.27 17.31 -10.45
N LEU A 135 12.62 17.31 -10.47
CA LEU A 135 13.41 16.10 -10.23
C LEU A 135 13.24 15.56 -8.81
N ARG A 136 13.12 16.44 -7.81
CA ARG A 136 12.91 16.03 -6.41
C ARG A 136 11.54 15.41 -6.23
N ASP A 137 10.49 16.00 -6.79
CA ASP A 137 9.14 15.47 -6.67
C ASP A 137 8.97 14.18 -7.48
N LEU A 138 9.60 14.07 -8.65
CA LEU A 138 9.66 12.81 -9.42
C LEU A 138 10.30 11.68 -8.63
N THR A 139 11.48 11.92 -8.06
CA THR A 139 12.19 10.89 -7.30
C THR A 139 11.45 10.53 -6.00
N ARG A 140 10.80 11.49 -5.34
CA ARG A 140 9.90 11.24 -4.21
C ARG A 140 8.74 10.33 -4.60
N LEU A 141 8.05 10.62 -5.70
CA LEU A 141 6.90 9.84 -6.14
C LEU A 141 7.30 8.44 -6.60
N LEU A 142 8.47 8.29 -7.23
CA LEU A 142 9.05 6.97 -7.53
C LEU A 142 9.32 6.18 -6.24
N ALA A 143 9.91 6.80 -5.22
CA ALA A 143 10.14 6.15 -3.92
C ALA A 143 8.82 5.76 -3.25
N LEU A 144 7.85 6.66 -3.20
CA LEU A 144 6.52 6.45 -2.60
C LEU A 144 5.66 5.39 -3.29
N THR A 145 5.95 5.05 -4.55
CA THR A 145 5.21 4.04 -5.31
C THR A 145 5.91 2.69 -5.30
N THR A 146 7.19 2.67 -5.65
CA THR A 146 7.95 1.43 -5.83
C THR A 146 8.35 0.79 -4.51
N LEU A 147 8.76 1.58 -3.52
CA LEU A 147 9.28 1.06 -2.25
C LEU A 147 8.19 0.39 -1.40
N PRO A 148 7.02 1.03 -1.14
CA PRO A 148 5.94 0.36 -0.39
C PRO A 148 5.40 -0.86 -1.14
N SER A 149 5.29 -0.79 -2.48
CA SER A 149 4.86 -1.93 -3.30
C SER A 149 5.82 -3.13 -3.14
N ALA A 150 7.13 -2.90 -3.21
CA ALA A 150 8.12 -3.96 -3.05
C ALA A 150 8.17 -4.53 -1.62
N LEU A 151 8.01 -3.67 -0.60
CA LEU A 151 7.92 -4.08 0.80
C LEU A 151 6.68 -4.94 1.08
N LEU A 152 5.52 -4.54 0.56
CA LEU A 152 4.29 -5.34 0.62
C LEU A 152 4.46 -6.67 -0.11
N PHE A 153 5.02 -6.64 -1.33
CA PHE A 153 5.30 -7.86 -2.09
C PHE A 153 6.18 -8.83 -1.30
N ARG A 154 7.22 -8.32 -0.64
CA ARG A 154 8.08 -9.15 0.20
C ARG A 154 7.40 -9.67 1.47
N ALA A 155 6.49 -8.89 2.06
CA ALA A 155 5.74 -9.32 3.23
C ALA A 155 4.84 -10.52 2.92
N PHE A 156 4.18 -10.53 1.76
CA PHE A 156 3.28 -11.61 1.34
C PHE A 156 3.98 -12.78 0.63
N TYR A 157 5.07 -12.54 -0.10
CA TYR A 157 5.81 -13.57 -0.85
C TYR A 157 7.20 -13.84 -0.24
N ARG A 158 7.26 -14.08 1.08
CA ARG A 158 8.51 -14.20 1.85
C ARG A 158 9.47 -15.31 1.40
N ALA A 159 8.93 -16.39 0.81
CA ALA A 159 9.71 -17.53 0.33
C ALA A 159 10.24 -17.34 -1.10
N TYR A 160 9.71 -16.37 -1.84
CA TYR A 160 10.05 -16.14 -3.23
C TYR A 160 11.36 -15.34 -3.34
N ALA A 161 12.47 -16.01 -3.66
CA ALA A 161 13.79 -15.38 -3.75
C ALA A 161 13.84 -14.12 -4.64
N PRO A 162 13.15 -14.05 -5.80
CA PRO A 162 13.12 -12.85 -6.62
C PRO A 162 12.46 -11.62 -5.96
N ALA A 163 11.66 -11.78 -4.90
CA ALA A 163 11.11 -10.66 -4.14
C ALA A 163 12.22 -9.77 -3.55
N ARG A 164 13.41 -10.33 -3.27
CA ARG A 164 14.57 -9.55 -2.80
C ARG A 164 15.10 -8.60 -3.88
N TRP A 165 15.10 -9.04 -5.13
CA TRP A 165 15.53 -8.24 -6.26
C TRP A 165 14.57 -7.08 -6.53
N LEU A 166 13.25 -7.31 -6.40
CA LEU A 166 12.26 -6.22 -6.49
C LEU A 166 12.51 -5.12 -5.45
N LEU A 167 12.79 -5.50 -4.20
CA LEU A 167 13.14 -4.54 -3.15
C LEU A 167 14.46 -3.81 -3.44
N ALA A 168 15.48 -4.54 -3.94
CA ALA A 168 16.76 -3.93 -4.33
C ALA A 168 16.57 -2.88 -5.45
N VAL A 169 15.80 -3.21 -6.49
CA VAL A 169 15.49 -2.27 -7.57
C VAL A 169 14.71 -1.07 -7.05
N ALA A 170 13.69 -1.27 -6.20
CA ALA A 170 12.93 -0.17 -5.60
C ALA A 170 13.81 0.77 -4.75
N LEU A 171 14.78 0.21 -4.00
CA LEU A 171 15.76 0.99 -3.26
C LEU A 171 16.70 1.78 -4.17
N VAL A 172 17.19 1.18 -5.25
CA VAL A 172 17.99 1.89 -6.26
C VAL A 172 17.21 3.05 -6.86
N LEU A 173 15.92 2.86 -7.18
CA LEU A 173 15.04 3.91 -7.67
C LEU A 173 14.78 5.01 -6.63
N ALA A 174 14.84 4.69 -5.33
CA ALA A 174 14.70 5.65 -4.25
C ALA A 174 16.01 6.41 -3.90
N LEU A 175 17.19 5.93 -4.35
CA LEU A 175 18.48 6.56 -4.03
C LEU A 175 18.55 8.05 -4.42
N PRO A 176 18.11 8.49 -5.62
CA PRO A 176 18.15 9.91 -5.97
C PRO A 176 17.35 10.77 -4.99
N PHE A 177 16.22 10.27 -4.48
CA PHE A 177 15.43 10.97 -3.48
C PHE A 177 16.18 11.05 -2.14
N VAL A 178 16.80 9.96 -1.69
CA VAL A 178 17.64 9.95 -0.46
C VAL A 178 18.80 10.94 -0.57
N VAL A 179 19.46 11.00 -1.72
CA VAL A 179 20.54 11.99 -1.97
C VAL A 179 19.99 13.41 -1.89
N SER A 180 18.83 13.69 -2.51
CA SER A 180 18.21 15.02 -2.47
C SER A 180 17.83 15.46 -1.05
N GLU A 181 17.30 14.55 -0.23
CA GLU A 181 16.96 14.83 1.17
C GLU A 181 18.23 14.94 2.03
N GLY A 182 19.28 14.17 1.74
CA GLY A 182 20.58 14.30 2.40
C GLY A 182 21.22 15.67 2.16
N LEU A 183 21.19 16.16 0.91
CA LEU A 183 21.67 17.50 0.56
C LEU A 183 20.86 18.59 1.26
N LEU A 184 19.53 18.44 1.32
CA LEU A 184 18.67 19.38 2.04
C LEU A 184 18.95 19.37 3.56
N ALA A 185 19.22 18.21 4.15
CA ALA A 185 19.48 18.09 5.59
C ALA A 185 20.76 18.85 6.04
N ILE A 186 21.78 18.90 5.18
CA ILE A 186 23.05 19.58 5.45
C ILE A 186 23.08 21.04 5.00
N ASP A 187 22.09 21.49 4.23
CA ASP A 187 22.00 22.87 3.78
C ASP A 187 21.72 23.79 4.97
N ALA A 188 22.71 24.60 5.34
CA ALA A 188 22.62 25.54 6.45
C ALA A 188 21.65 26.71 6.16
N SER A 189 21.34 26.97 4.89
CA SER A 189 20.38 28.01 4.49
C SER A 189 18.93 27.53 4.58
N ALA A 190 18.71 26.21 4.64
CA ALA A 190 17.39 25.63 4.73
C ALA A 190 16.77 25.80 6.14
N VAL A 191 15.45 26.01 6.16
CA VAL A 191 14.68 26.09 7.41
C VAL A 191 14.82 24.80 8.21
N VAL A 192 14.97 24.92 9.53
CA VAL A 192 15.21 23.79 10.44
C VAL A 192 14.16 22.67 10.27
N TRP A 193 12.88 23.01 10.13
CA TRP A 193 11.81 22.03 9.93
C TRP A 193 11.96 21.23 8.62
N SER A 194 12.38 21.88 7.54
CA SER A 194 12.66 21.22 6.26
C SER A 194 13.83 20.25 6.39
N ARG A 195 14.87 20.62 7.15
CA ARG A 195 16.03 19.76 7.42
C ARG A 195 15.65 18.55 8.26
N VAL A 196 14.87 18.75 9.32
CA VAL A 196 14.37 17.65 10.16
C VAL A 196 13.50 16.69 9.34
N ALA A 197 12.57 17.21 8.55
CA ALA A 197 11.76 16.38 7.65
C ALA A 197 12.62 15.58 6.66
N ALA A 198 13.67 16.19 6.12
CA ALA A 198 14.59 15.53 5.21
C ALA A 198 15.37 14.38 5.86
N VAL A 199 15.88 14.59 7.08
CA VAL A 199 16.52 13.54 7.89
C VAL A 199 15.55 12.40 8.17
N VAL A 200 14.32 12.71 8.59
CA VAL A 200 13.29 11.70 8.85
C VAL A 200 12.97 10.90 7.59
N ASN A 201 12.79 11.56 6.44
CA ASN A 201 12.52 10.91 5.16
C ASN A 201 13.65 9.96 4.76
N ALA A 202 14.90 10.41 4.87
CA ALA A 202 16.07 9.58 4.59
C ALA A 202 16.15 8.37 5.52
N LEU A 203 15.95 8.57 6.83
CA LEU A 203 15.94 7.48 7.82
C LEU A 203 14.83 6.45 7.55
N VAL A 204 13.62 6.90 7.22
CA VAL A 204 12.48 6.03 6.89
C VAL A 204 12.79 5.15 5.69
N ILE A 205 13.43 5.70 4.65
CA ILE A 205 13.87 4.91 3.49
C ILE A 205 14.99 3.95 3.87
N LEU A 206 15.97 4.37 4.67
CA LEU A 206 17.02 3.48 5.15
C LEU A 206 16.46 2.34 6.01
N CYS A 207 15.41 2.57 6.79
CA CYS A 207 14.71 1.52 7.53
C CYS A 207 14.09 0.46 6.61
N SER A 208 13.80 0.76 5.34
CA SER A 208 13.34 -0.26 4.38
C SER A 208 14.41 -1.33 4.10
N LEU A 209 15.69 -1.10 4.45
CA LEU A 209 16.74 -2.13 4.43
C LEU A 209 16.45 -3.28 5.40
N PHE A 210 15.68 -3.06 6.47
CA PHE A 210 15.18 -4.15 7.31
C PHE A 210 14.29 -5.12 6.54
N GLY A 211 13.73 -4.67 5.42
CA GLY A 211 13.07 -5.53 4.44
C GLY A 211 13.99 -6.65 3.93
N PHE A 212 15.32 -6.51 3.93
CA PHE A 212 16.23 -7.58 3.51
C PHE A 212 16.46 -8.70 4.52
N THR A 213 15.99 -8.54 5.76
CA THR A 213 16.13 -9.56 6.81
C THR A 213 15.46 -10.89 6.43
N SER A 214 15.79 -11.94 7.19
CA SER A 214 15.33 -13.31 6.95
C SER A 214 13.81 -13.42 6.83
N SER A 215 13.32 -14.47 6.16
CA SER A 215 11.89 -14.75 6.00
C SER A 215 11.15 -14.95 7.34
N ALA A 216 11.88 -15.20 8.43
CA ALA A 216 11.34 -15.26 9.78
C ALA A 216 10.96 -13.88 10.37
N THR A 217 11.64 -12.81 9.95
CA THR A 217 11.44 -11.44 10.47
C THR A 217 10.78 -10.49 9.45
N SER A 218 10.48 -10.98 8.25
CA SER A 218 9.96 -10.18 7.13
C SER A 218 8.51 -9.70 7.30
N GLY A 219 7.81 -10.13 8.34
CA GLY A 219 6.45 -9.66 8.66
C GLY A 219 6.36 -8.15 8.92
N GLY A 220 7.48 -7.51 9.27
CA GLY A 220 7.56 -6.05 9.41
C GLY A 220 7.46 -5.26 8.10
N GLY A 221 7.53 -5.90 6.93
CA GLY A 221 7.52 -5.22 5.63
C GLY A 221 6.29 -4.32 5.42
N SER A 222 5.11 -4.74 5.87
CA SER A 222 3.88 -3.93 5.80
C SER A 222 3.95 -2.69 6.69
N TRP A 223 4.55 -2.80 7.88
CA TRP A 223 4.77 -1.66 8.78
C TRP A 223 5.74 -0.64 8.18
N TRP A 224 6.84 -1.11 7.59
CA TRP A 224 7.78 -0.22 6.89
C TRP A 224 7.14 0.45 5.68
N ALA A 225 6.31 -0.28 4.91
CA ALA A 225 5.55 0.29 3.80
C ALA A 225 4.59 1.39 4.29
N ALA A 226 3.89 1.17 5.40
CA ALA A 226 3.01 2.16 6.01
C ALA A 226 3.80 3.39 6.49
N LEU A 227 4.95 3.22 7.13
CA LEU A 227 5.81 4.33 7.57
C LEU A 227 6.31 5.17 6.39
N VAL A 228 6.75 4.53 5.30
CA VAL A 228 7.16 5.22 4.06
C VAL A 228 5.99 6.03 3.50
N LEU A 229 4.81 5.41 3.40
CA LEU A 229 3.63 6.07 2.87
C LEU A 229 3.20 7.23 3.76
N LEU A 230 3.26 7.13 5.09
CA LEU A 230 2.78 8.16 6.02
C LEU A 230 3.77 9.31 6.23
N LEU A 231 5.05 9.01 6.45
CA LEU A 231 6.02 10.02 6.91
C LEU A 231 6.57 10.88 5.77
N ILE A 232 6.76 10.31 4.57
CA ILE A 232 7.32 11.07 3.44
C ILE A 232 6.40 12.23 3.02
N PRO A 233 5.07 12.06 2.89
CA PRO A 233 4.17 13.16 2.58
C PRO A 233 4.09 14.21 3.69
N CYS A 234 4.28 13.83 4.97
CA CYS A 234 4.36 14.81 6.06
C CYS A 234 5.48 15.83 5.87
N GLY A 235 6.58 15.46 5.20
CA GLY A 235 7.64 16.41 4.85
C GLY A 235 7.23 17.47 3.81
N ILE A 236 6.13 17.26 3.08
CA ILE A 236 5.50 18.30 2.25
C ILE A 236 4.71 19.23 3.16
N ALA A 237 3.93 18.71 4.11
CA ALA A 237 3.11 19.50 5.02
C ALA A 237 3.95 20.47 5.88
N THR A 238 5.19 20.10 6.25
CA THR A 238 6.08 21.00 7.00
C THR A 238 6.49 22.25 6.24
N ARG A 239 6.30 22.30 4.90
CA ARG A 239 6.55 23.50 4.09
C ARG A 239 5.62 24.65 4.44
N GLU A 240 4.44 24.36 4.97
CA GLU A 240 3.52 25.39 5.51
C GLU A 240 4.14 26.20 6.65
N LEU A 241 5.13 25.64 7.35
CA LEU A 241 5.86 26.31 8.43
C LEU A 241 7.06 27.12 7.93
N THR A 242 7.28 27.19 6.60
CA THR A 242 8.42 27.90 6.02
C THR A 242 8.00 29.27 5.47
N PRO A 243 8.88 30.29 5.56
CA PRO A 243 8.59 31.62 5.04
C PRO A 243 8.55 31.69 3.50
N LEU A 244 8.74 30.55 2.81
CA LEU A 244 8.57 30.43 1.36
C LEU A 244 7.09 30.35 0.94
N ALA A 245 6.17 30.07 1.87
CA ALA A 245 4.74 30.18 1.62
C ALA A 245 4.40 31.66 1.40
N GLY A 246 4.25 32.05 0.14
CA GLY A 246 3.81 33.39 -0.21
C GLY A 246 2.40 33.63 0.31
N ALA A 247 2.05 34.89 0.59
CA ALA A 247 0.67 35.25 0.96
C ALA A 247 -0.35 34.82 -0.12
N ASP A 248 0.11 34.65 -1.36
CA ASP A 248 -0.67 34.27 -2.52
C ASP A 248 -0.87 32.74 -2.66
N ASP A 249 -0.09 31.92 -1.96
CA ASP A 249 -0.15 30.44 -2.09
C ASP A 249 -1.43 29.85 -1.50
N GLY A 250 -2.11 30.59 -0.62
CA GLY A 250 -3.33 30.19 0.08
C GLY A 250 -3.06 29.32 1.32
N TYR A 251 -4.02 29.35 2.26
CA TYR A 251 -3.90 28.65 3.53
C TYR A 251 -3.95 27.12 3.37
N PHE A 252 -3.06 26.43 4.07
CA PHE A 252 -2.98 24.96 4.14
C PHE A 252 -2.75 24.28 2.79
N THR A 253 -2.18 24.99 1.83
CA THR A 253 -1.87 24.47 0.49
C THR A 253 -0.94 23.26 0.57
N TYR A 254 0.12 23.32 1.39
CA TYR A 254 1.08 22.23 1.48
C TYR A 254 0.53 21.05 2.28
N VAL A 255 -0.33 21.31 3.26
CA VAL A 255 -1.04 20.25 4.01
C VAL A 255 -2.01 19.52 3.09
N ALA A 256 -2.81 20.25 2.32
CA ALA A 256 -3.71 19.68 1.32
C ALA A 256 -2.96 18.86 0.26
N THR A 257 -1.82 19.39 -0.22
CA THR A 257 -0.93 18.71 -1.16
C THR A 257 -0.34 17.44 -0.56
N ALA A 258 0.09 17.46 0.70
CA ALA A 258 0.58 16.27 1.40
C ALA A 258 -0.47 15.16 1.45
N VAL A 259 -1.73 15.50 1.77
CA VAL A 259 -2.85 14.55 1.76
C VAL A 259 -3.15 14.05 0.34
N GLY A 260 -3.08 14.91 -0.67
CA GLY A 260 -3.21 14.53 -2.08
C GLY A 260 -2.13 13.53 -2.51
N VAL A 261 -0.87 13.81 -2.19
CA VAL A 261 0.29 12.94 -2.46
C VAL A 261 0.17 11.61 -1.71
N GLN A 262 -0.29 11.64 -0.45
CA GLN A 262 -0.60 10.44 0.32
C GLN A 262 -1.63 9.57 -0.41
N CYS A 263 -2.75 10.15 -0.84
CA CYS A 263 -3.80 9.43 -1.55
C CYS A 263 -3.29 8.82 -2.87
N ALA A 264 -2.60 9.63 -3.69
CA ALA A 264 -2.06 9.20 -4.97
C ALA A 264 -1.02 8.07 -4.82
N SER A 265 -0.11 8.20 -3.85
CA SER A 265 0.93 7.20 -3.58
C SER A 265 0.37 5.89 -3.04
N VAL A 266 -0.63 5.93 -2.15
CA VAL A 266 -1.30 4.70 -1.67
C VAL A 266 -1.95 3.97 -2.84
N LEU A 267 -2.67 4.67 -3.73
CA LEU A 267 -3.31 4.04 -4.91
C LEU A 267 -2.28 3.43 -5.85
N ALA A 268 -1.22 4.19 -6.17
CA ALA A 268 -0.18 3.72 -7.07
C ALA A 268 0.63 2.56 -6.48
N ALA A 269 0.99 2.61 -5.20
CA ALA A 269 1.72 1.54 -4.53
C ALA A 269 0.87 0.25 -4.41
N LEU A 270 -0.39 0.36 -3.98
CA LEU A 270 -1.29 -0.79 -3.91
C LEU A 270 -1.65 -1.35 -5.29
N GLY A 271 -1.77 -0.48 -6.30
CA GLY A 271 -2.00 -0.87 -7.69
C GLY A 271 -0.81 -1.64 -8.26
N LEU A 272 0.41 -1.11 -8.08
CA LEU A 272 1.65 -1.75 -8.49
C LEU A 272 1.85 -3.10 -7.78
N PHE A 273 1.55 -3.16 -6.47
CA PHE A 273 1.58 -4.39 -5.69
C PHE A 273 0.61 -5.44 -6.24
N GLN A 274 -0.65 -5.07 -6.50
CA GLN A 274 -1.67 -5.97 -7.06
C GLN A 274 -1.26 -6.50 -8.44
N VAL A 275 -0.76 -5.62 -9.32
CA VAL A 275 -0.28 -6.01 -10.65
C VAL A 275 0.90 -6.97 -10.55
N GLY A 276 1.87 -6.66 -9.68
CA GLY A 276 3.03 -7.52 -9.43
C GLY A 276 2.63 -8.88 -8.87
N ALA A 277 1.78 -8.90 -7.84
CA ALA A 277 1.22 -10.11 -7.26
C ALA A 277 0.48 -10.97 -8.29
N ALA A 278 -0.42 -10.38 -9.09
CA ALA A 278 -1.16 -11.10 -10.12
C ALA A 278 -0.24 -11.75 -11.19
N ARG A 279 0.88 -11.10 -11.52
CA ARG A 279 1.83 -11.59 -12.55
C ARG A 279 2.83 -12.60 -12.00
N LEU A 280 3.26 -12.43 -10.75
CA LEU A 280 4.35 -13.21 -10.16
C LEU A 280 3.87 -14.35 -9.27
N ALA A 281 2.62 -14.31 -8.76
CA ALA A 281 2.06 -15.36 -7.92
C ALA A 281 2.13 -16.77 -8.56
N PRO A 282 1.85 -16.97 -9.87
CA PRO A 282 2.00 -18.28 -10.50
C PRO A 282 3.42 -18.84 -10.35
N HIS A 283 4.44 -18.02 -10.65
CA HIS A 283 5.85 -18.41 -10.54
C HIS A 283 6.29 -18.65 -9.08
N ALA A 284 5.76 -17.87 -8.14
CA ALA A 284 6.05 -18.05 -6.72
C ALA A 284 5.50 -19.38 -6.17
N ARG A 285 4.37 -19.85 -6.69
CA ARG A 285 3.76 -21.13 -6.29
C ARG A 285 4.55 -22.33 -6.76
N ASP A 286 5.07 -22.29 -7.98
CA ASP A 286 5.85 -23.38 -8.55
C ASP A 286 7.17 -23.62 -7.81
N THR A 287 7.83 -22.54 -7.38
CA THR A 287 9.12 -22.59 -6.68
C THR A 287 9.04 -23.02 -5.21
N SER A 288 7.84 -23.04 -4.62
CA SER A 288 7.63 -23.32 -3.20
C SER A 288 7.47 -24.82 -2.88
N LEU A 289 7.53 -25.69 -3.88
CA LEU A 289 7.31 -27.12 -3.70
C LEU A 289 8.62 -27.88 -3.49
N PRO A 290 8.75 -28.68 -2.41
CA PRO A 290 9.83 -29.65 -2.31
C PRO A 290 9.78 -30.56 -3.53
N SER A 291 10.91 -30.69 -4.23
CA SER A 291 11.07 -31.67 -5.31
C SER A 291 10.57 -33.02 -4.81
N ARG A 292 9.64 -33.64 -5.54
CA ARG A 292 9.13 -34.99 -5.23
C ARG A 292 10.36 -35.87 -4.95
N PRO A 293 10.43 -36.61 -3.83
CA PRO A 293 11.58 -37.46 -3.56
C PRO A 293 11.78 -38.36 -4.78
N SER A 294 12.98 -38.30 -5.38
CA SER A 294 13.32 -39.15 -6.51
C SER A 294 13.02 -40.60 -6.11
N PRO A 295 12.33 -41.40 -6.94
CA PRO A 295 12.04 -42.78 -6.61
C PRO A 295 13.34 -43.46 -6.20
N ARG A 296 13.39 -43.97 -4.96
CA ARG A 296 14.56 -44.72 -4.50
C ARG A 296 14.82 -45.84 -5.50
N PRO A 297 16.06 -46.00 -6.01
CA PRO A 297 16.37 -47.15 -6.83
C PRO A 297 16.02 -48.42 -6.03
N PRO A 298 15.49 -49.46 -6.69
CA PRO A 298 15.11 -50.69 -6.02
C PRO A 298 16.31 -51.22 -5.22
N SER A 299 16.10 -51.49 -3.95
CA SER A 299 17.11 -52.14 -3.10
C SER A 299 17.49 -53.45 -3.78
N PRO A 300 18.78 -53.76 -3.98
CA PRO A 300 19.17 -55.08 -4.47
C PRO A 300 18.61 -56.13 -3.51
N ALA A 301 17.91 -57.11 -4.06
CA ALA A 301 17.40 -58.26 -3.31
C ALA A 301 18.61 -59.01 -2.75
N SER A 302 18.67 -59.12 -1.41
CA SER A 302 19.61 -59.99 -0.70
C SER A 302 19.05 -61.39 -0.60
#